data_AF-K6Z422-F1
#
_entry.id   AF-K6Z422-F1
#
_cell.length_a   1.000
_cell.length_b   1.000
_cell.length_c   1.000
_cell.angle_alpha   90.00
_cell.angle_beta   90.00
_cell.angle_gamma   90.00
#
_symmetry.space_group_name_H-M   'P 1'
#
loop_
_entity.id
_entity.type
_entity.pdbx_description
1 polymer ?
#
loop_
_entity_poly.entity_id
_entity_poly.type
_entity_poly.pdbx_seq_one_letter_code
_entity_poly.pdbx_strand_id
1 'polypeptide(L)'
;MHNTVKKVLLVITMVTLLGGLFTGILTYSNIGLSDTFVRQWAWSFVQAVCVLFPLGVGVMWVMNKLVAAFFTGFSTLNKNLIFGLGMAIIMEAIMALSTTYSNIGIGDMQRFGNAFLASYLMVLPVALVLSPLMTLLVKPKLDAFLAS
;
A
#
# COMPACT_ATOMS: atom_id res chain seq x y z
N MET A 1 6.07 22.18 20.67
CA MET A 1 4.74 21.72 20.21
C MET A 1 4.48 21.97 18.72
N HIS A 2 4.73 23.15 18.15
CA HIS A 2 4.41 23.47 16.75
C HIS A 2 5.11 22.55 15.72
N ASN A 3 6.37 22.15 15.95
CA ASN A 3 7.08 21.21 15.05
C ASN A 3 6.55 19.78 15.11
N THR A 4 6.17 19.28 16.29
CA THR A 4 5.60 17.93 16.43
C THR A 4 4.27 17.81 15.69
N VAL A 5 3.41 18.82 15.79
CA VAL A 5 2.14 18.86 15.05
C VAL A 5 2.38 18.84 13.54
N LYS A 6 3.35 19.62 13.02
CA LYS A 6 3.71 19.59 11.60
C LYS A 6 4.17 18.22 11.11
N LYS A 7 5.00 17.53 11.90
CA LYS A 7 5.50 16.18 11.58
C LYS A 7 4.38 15.15 11.54
N VAL A 8 3.51 15.16 12.55
CA VAL A 8 2.35 14.27 12.60
C VAL A 8 1.40 14.54 11.43
N LEU A 9 1.11 15.81 11.15
CA LEU A 9 0.21 16.21 10.06
C LEU A 9 0.78 15.77 8.70
N LEU A 10 2.09 15.93 8.48
CA LEU A 10 2.77 15.45 7.28
C LEU A 10 2.57 13.94 7.08
N VAL A 11 2.81 13.14 8.13
CA VAL A 11 2.65 11.67 8.04
C VAL A 11 1.21 11.30 7.76
N ILE A 12 0.24 11.91 8.45
CA ILE A 12 -1.19 11.68 8.20
C ILE A 12 -1.53 12.01 6.75
N THR A 13 -1.11 13.19 6.25
CA THR A 13 -1.37 13.60 4.88
C THR A 13 -0.77 12.62 3.87
N MET A 14 0.45 12.13 4.09
CA MET A 14 1.07 11.13 3.22
C MET A 14 0.31 9.80 3.22
N VAL A 15 -0.08 9.30 4.39
CA VAL A 15 -0.84 8.05 4.52
C VAL A 15 -2.20 8.18 3.84
N THR A 16 -2.90 9.30 4.05
CA THR A 16 -4.20 9.56 3.43
C THR A 16 -4.07 9.69 1.91
N LEU A 17 -3.06 10.39 1.40
CA LEU A 17 -2.84 10.55 -0.04
C LEU A 17 -2.53 9.22 -0.72
N LEU A 18 -1.53 8.48 -0.22
CA LEU A 18 -1.08 7.24 -0.85
C LEU A 18 -2.11 6.12 -0.64
N GLY A 19 -2.58 5.94 0.58
CA GLY A 19 -3.60 4.94 0.87
C GLY A 19 -4.91 5.24 0.16
N GLY A 20 -5.33 6.50 0.10
CA GLY A 20 -6.54 6.92 -0.61
C GLY A 20 -6.43 6.76 -2.11
N LEU A 21 -5.26 7.00 -2.71
CA LEU A 21 -4.99 6.74 -4.12
C LEU A 21 -5.12 5.25 -4.44
N PHE A 22 -4.45 4.37 -3.69
CA PHE A 22 -4.48 2.94 -3.93
C PHE A 22 -5.88 2.36 -3.74
N THR A 23 -6.54 2.68 -2.62
CA THR A 23 -7.91 2.20 -2.37
C THR A 23 -8.90 2.80 -3.39
N GLY A 24 -8.64 4.00 -3.89
CA GLY A 24 -9.41 4.63 -4.96
C GLY A 24 -9.34 3.86 -6.27
N ILE A 25 -8.13 3.49 -6.71
CA ILE A 25 -7.91 2.66 -7.91
C ILE A 25 -8.60 1.30 -7.75
N LEU A 26 -8.43 0.66 -6.59
CA LEU A 26 -9.03 -0.65 -6.31
C LEU A 26 -10.57 -0.60 -6.30
N THR A 27 -11.13 0.41 -5.64
CA THR A 27 -12.59 0.62 -5.61
C THR A 27 -13.13 0.89 -7.01
N TYR A 28 -12.43 1.73 -7.79
CA TYR A 28 -12.82 2.02 -9.16
C TYR A 28 -12.80 0.76 -10.02
N SER A 29 -11.80 -0.09 -9.86
CA SER A 29 -11.72 -1.36 -10.58
C SER A 29 -12.83 -2.35 -10.18
N ASN A 30 -13.36 -2.28 -8.96
CA ASN A 30 -14.43 -3.18 -8.51
C ASN A 30 -15.82 -2.74 -8.97
N ILE A 31 -16.13 -1.44 -8.86
CA ILE A 31 -17.50 -0.92 -8.98
C ILE A 31 -17.64 0.27 -9.95
N GLY A 32 -16.54 0.75 -10.54
CA GLY A 32 -16.51 1.94 -11.39
C GLY A 32 -16.85 3.23 -10.65
N LEU A 33 -17.01 4.33 -11.39
CA LEU A 33 -17.60 5.56 -10.85
C LEU A 33 -19.13 5.39 -10.82
N SER A 34 -19.67 5.15 -9.63
CA SER A 34 -21.09 5.01 -9.37
C SER A 34 -21.52 5.90 -8.21
N ASP A 35 -22.83 6.02 -7.96
CA ASP A 35 -23.38 6.79 -6.84
C ASP A 35 -22.87 6.29 -5.47
N THR A 36 -22.42 5.04 -5.40
CA THR A 36 -21.89 4.43 -4.17
C THR A 36 -20.38 4.51 -4.05
N PHE A 37 -19.67 5.00 -5.08
CA PHE A 37 -18.22 4.99 -5.15
C PHE A 37 -17.56 5.65 -3.94
N VAL A 38 -17.94 6.89 -3.62
CA VAL A 38 -17.31 7.66 -2.52
C VAL A 38 -17.48 6.93 -1.18
N ARG A 39 -18.66 6.36 -0.93
CA ARG A 39 -18.94 5.62 0.30
C ARG A 39 -18.13 4.33 0.38
N GLN A 40 -18.09 3.54 -0.69
CA GLN A 40 -17.33 2.29 -0.72
C GLN A 40 -15.82 2.53 -0.68
N TRP A 41 -15.34 3.59 -1.33
CA TRP A 41 -13.94 4.00 -1.30
C TRP A 41 -13.52 4.42 0.11
N ALA A 42 -14.29 5.28 0.78
CA ALA A 42 -13.98 5.71 2.14
C ALA A 42 -13.98 4.52 3.12
N TRP A 43 -14.95 3.60 2.97
CA TRP A 43 -15.01 2.40 3.78
C TRP A 43 -13.83 1.45 3.51
N SER A 44 -13.50 1.21 2.24
CA SER A 44 -12.35 0.42 1.83
C SER A 44 -11.03 1.03 2.31
N PHE A 45 -10.92 2.37 2.33
CA PHE A 45 -9.76 3.05 2.89
C PHE A 45 -9.61 2.80 4.39
N VAL A 46 -10.67 2.96 5.17
CA VAL A 46 -10.64 2.69 6.61
C VAL A 46 -10.29 1.23 6.88
N GLN A 47 -10.92 0.30 6.17
CA GLN A 47 -10.61 -1.12 6.30
C GLN A 47 -9.17 -1.44 5.91
N ALA A 48 -8.68 -0.90 4.79
CA ALA A 48 -7.30 -1.09 4.37
C ALA A 48 -6.33 -0.59 5.44
N VAL A 49 -6.55 0.59 6.02
CA VAL A 49 -5.73 1.07 7.15
C VAL A 49 -5.78 0.10 8.33
N CYS A 50 -6.97 -0.34 8.73
CA CYS A 50 -7.14 -1.27 9.86
C CYS A 50 -6.51 -2.66 9.62
N VAL A 51 -6.44 -3.11 8.37
CA VAL A 51 -5.86 -4.42 7.99
C VAL A 51 -4.34 -4.30 7.79
N LEU A 52 -3.87 -3.25 7.12
CA LEU A 52 -2.46 -3.07 6.78
C LEU A 52 -1.62 -2.71 8.01
N PHE A 53 -2.19 -2.02 9.01
CA PHE A 53 -1.45 -1.68 10.24
C PHE A 53 -0.96 -2.93 11.00
N PRO A 54 -1.81 -3.91 11.35
CA PRO A 54 -1.36 -5.14 12.02
C PRO A 54 -0.58 -6.07 11.09
N LEU A 55 -1.03 -6.26 9.84
CA LEU A 55 -0.37 -7.20 8.93
C LEU A 55 0.99 -6.68 8.43
N GLY A 56 1.15 -5.36 8.34
CA GLY A 56 2.37 -4.73 7.85
C GLY A 56 3.59 -5.16 8.65
N VAL A 57 3.48 -5.30 9.97
CA VAL A 57 4.60 -5.77 10.82
C VAL A 57 5.02 -7.19 10.45
N GLY A 58 4.05 -8.09 10.25
CA GLY A 58 4.32 -9.47 9.85
C GLY A 58 4.99 -9.55 8.47
N VAL A 59 4.44 -8.83 7.49
CA VAL A 59 4.99 -8.80 6.13
C VAL A 59 6.40 -8.19 6.12
N MET A 60 6.61 -7.09 6.86
CA MET A 60 7.94 -6.47 7.00
C MET A 60 8.95 -7.44 7.60
N TRP A 61 8.57 -8.18 8.64
CA TRP A 61 9.46 -9.16 9.27
C TRP A 61 9.84 -10.28 8.31
N VAL A 62 8.86 -10.86 7.59
CA VAL A 62 9.12 -11.90 6.58
C VAL A 62 10.01 -11.35 5.47
N MET A 63 9.70 -10.18 4.93
CA MET A 63 10.44 -9.57 3.84
C MET A 63 11.90 -9.28 4.24
N ASN A 64 12.12 -8.76 5.45
CA ASN A 64 13.48 -8.55 5.96
C ASN A 64 14.27 -9.86 6.02
N LYS A 65 13.65 -10.95 6.50
CA LYS A 65 14.29 -12.25 6.58
C LYS A 65 14.61 -12.81 5.19
N LEU A 66 13.69 -12.66 4.23
CA LEU A 66 13.90 -13.08 2.84
C LEU A 66 15.05 -12.30 2.18
N VAL A 67 15.04 -10.96 2.30
CA VAL A 67 16.08 -10.11 1.71
C VAL A 67 17.44 -10.42 2.32
N ALA A 68 17.51 -10.59 3.64
CA ALA A 68 18.74 -10.93 4.34
C ALA A 68 19.26 -12.33 3.97
N ALA A 69 18.38 -13.31 3.77
CA ALA A 69 18.78 -14.68 3.44
C ALA A 69 19.23 -14.84 1.98
N PHE A 70 18.51 -14.26 1.02
CA PHE A 70 18.75 -14.48 -0.41
C PHE A 70 19.71 -13.46 -1.04
N PHE A 71 19.83 -12.25 -0.50
CA PHE A 71 20.61 -11.16 -1.11
C PHE A 71 21.78 -10.71 -0.23
N THR A 72 22.43 -11.63 0.47
CA THR A 72 23.54 -11.33 1.41
C THR A 72 24.64 -10.46 0.82
N GLY A 73 25.05 -10.72 -0.44
CA GLY A 73 26.11 -9.99 -1.15
C GLY A 73 25.73 -8.66 -1.81
N PHE A 74 24.47 -8.23 -1.71
CA PHE A 74 24.00 -7.00 -2.36
C PHE A 74 24.30 -5.77 -1.51
N SER A 75 24.49 -4.62 -2.17
CA SER A 75 24.62 -3.33 -1.50
C SER A 75 23.36 -2.97 -0.71
N THR A 76 23.50 -2.11 0.31
CA THR A 76 22.38 -1.65 1.13
C THR A 76 21.27 -1.01 0.30
N LEU A 77 21.64 -0.26 -0.74
CA LEU A 77 20.70 0.36 -1.65
C LEU A 77 19.85 -0.68 -2.38
N ASN A 78 20.49 -1.71 -2.96
CA ASN A 78 19.80 -2.75 -3.70
C ASN A 78 18.88 -3.57 -2.78
N LYS A 79 19.32 -3.87 -1.55
CA LYS A 79 18.49 -4.54 -0.54
C LYS A 79 17.25 -3.72 -0.19
N ASN A 80 17.39 -2.40 -0.02
CA ASN A 80 16.27 -1.51 0.27
C ASN A 80 15.29 -1.41 -0.91
N LEU A 81 15.78 -1.40 -2.15
CA LEU A 81 14.93 -1.42 -3.34
C LEU A 81 14.16 -2.74 -3.46
N ILE A 82 14.82 -3.88 -3.28
CA ILE A 82 14.17 -5.21 -3.30
C ILE A 82 13.12 -5.30 -2.18
N PHE A 83 13.48 -4.85 -0.97
CA PHE A 83 12.55 -4.78 0.15
C PHE A 83 11.33 -3.92 -0.20
N GLY A 84 11.53 -2.70 -0.69
CA GLY A 84 10.46 -1.79 -1.06
C GLY A 84 9.56 -2.36 -2.16
N LEU A 85 10.14 -2.99 -3.19
CA LEU A 85 9.38 -3.60 -4.28
C LEU A 85 8.58 -4.81 -3.80
N GLY A 86 9.21 -5.69 -3.02
CA GLY A 86 8.55 -6.84 -2.42
C GLY A 86 7.40 -6.43 -1.48
N MET A 87 7.61 -5.40 -0.67
CA MET A 87 6.57 -4.82 0.17
C MET A 87 5.41 -4.28 -0.68
N ALA A 88 5.68 -3.54 -1.75
CA ALA A 88 4.64 -3.05 -2.67
C ALA A 88 3.81 -4.21 -3.25
N ILE A 89 4.45 -5.25 -3.77
CA ILE A 89 3.77 -6.41 -4.36
C ILE A 89 2.85 -7.09 -3.33
N ILE A 90 3.38 -7.44 -2.16
CA ILE A 90 2.63 -8.22 -1.16
C ILE A 90 1.53 -7.36 -0.52
N MET A 91 1.84 -6.11 -0.17
CA MET A 91 0.87 -5.25 0.51
C MET A 91 -0.27 -4.84 -0.42
N GLU A 92 0.00 -4.59 -1.70
CA GLU A 92 -1.07 -4.31 -2.67
C GLU A 92 -1.94 -5.53 -2.93
N ALA A 93 -1.38 -6.75 -2.89
CA ALA A 93 -2.18 -7.97 -3.01
C ALA A 93 -3.15 -8.11 -1.82
N ILE A 94 -2.66 -7.87 -0.60
CA ILE A 94 -3.50 -7.88 0.62
C ILE A 94 -4.58 -6.79 0.54
N MET A 95 -4.22 -5.58 0.12
CA MET A 95 -5.15 -4.47 0.00
C MET A 95 -6.22 -4.73 -1.07
N ALA A 96 -5.82 -5.26 -2.23
CA ALA A 96 -6.74 -5.64 -3.31
C ALA A 96 -7.70 -6.74 -2.87
N LEU A 97 -7.22 -7.76 -2.13
CA LEU A 97 -8.07 -8.79 -1.55
C LEU A 97 -9.09 -8.20 -0.57
N SER A 98 -8.64 -7.37 0.37
CA SER A 98 -9.50 -6.76 1.38
C SER A 98 -10.57 -5.86 0.75
N THR A 99 -10.19 -5.06 -0.24
CA THR A 99 -11.10 -4.12 -0.94
C THR A 99 -12.13 -4.90 -1.77
N THR A 100 -11.68 -5.93 -2.50
CA THR A 100 -12.57 -6.80 -3.28
C THR A 100 -13.56 -7.53 -2.38
N TYR A 101 -13.11 -8.00 -1.21
CA TYR A 101 -13.97 -8.62 -0.21
C TYR A 101 -15.04 -7.67 0.28
N SER A 102 -14.67 -6.41 0.56
CA SER A 102 -15.64 -5.40 1.01
C SER A 102 -16.67 -5.01 -0.05
N ASN A 103 -16.25 -4.94 -1.32
CA ASN A 103 -17.09 -4.40 -2.38
C ASN A 103 -17.96 -5.46 -3.06
N ILE A 104 -17.46 -6.70 -3.19
CA ILE A 104 -18.10 -7.78 -3.96
C ILE A 104 -18.50 -8.96 -3.07
N GLY A 105 -17.74 -9.24 -2.01
CA GLY A 105 -17.92 -10.42 -1.17
C GLY A 105 -17.53 -11.74 -1.85
N ILE A 106 -17.67 -12.86 -1.14
CA ILE A 106 -17.22 -14.20 -1.58
C ILE A 106 -18.33 -15.08 -2.20
N GLY A 107 -19.51 -14.51 -2.46
CA GLY A 107 -20.67 -15.28 -2.92
C GLY A 107 -20.47 -15.96 -4.28
N ASP A 108 -19.72 -15.31 -5.18
CA ASP A 108 -19.32 -15.86 -6.48
C ASP A 108 -17.79 -15.82 -6.57
N MET A 109 -17.17 -16.99 -6.40
CA MET A 109 -15.70 -17.12 -6.37
C MET A 109 -15.05 -16.74 -7.71
N GLN A 110 -15.74 -16.96 -8.83
CA GLN A 110 -15.22 -16.61 -10.15
C GLN A 110 -15.24 -15.09 -10.34
N ARG A 111 -16.35 -14.44 -9.99
CA ARG A 111 -16.45 -12.97 -10.03
C ARG A 111 -15.47 -12.32 -9.06
N PHE A 112 -15.33 -12.87 -7.86
CA PHE A 112 -14.38 -12.40 -6.86
C PHE A 112 -12.93 -12.50 -7.37
N GLY A 113 -12.52 -13.66 -7.87
CA GLY A 113 -11.16 -13.87 -8.38
C GLY A 113 -10.81 -12.96 -9.55
N ASN A 114 -11.74 -12.76 -10.48
CA ASN A 114 -11.56 -11.85 -11.61
C ASN A 114 -11.44 -10.40 -11.15
N ALA A 115 -12.31 -9.96 -10.24
CA ALA A 115 -12.27 -8.59 -9.74
C ALA A 115 -11.01 -8.32 -8.89
N PHE A 116 -10.60 -9.28 -8.07
CA PHE A 116 -9.33 -9.21 -7.33
C PHE A 116 -8.15 -9.06 -8.28
N LEU A 117 -8.01 -9.96 -9.26
CA LEU A 117 -6.88 -9.92 -10.19
C LEU A 117 -6.88 -8.65 -11.03
N ALA A 118 -8.05 -8.22 -11.54
CA ALA A 118 -8.16 -6.98 -12.31
C ALA A 118 -7.72 -5.77 -11.48
N SER A 119 -8.19 -5.68 -10.24
CA SER A 119 -7.86 -4.54 -9.34
C SER A 119 -6.40 -4.55 -8.95
N TYR A 120 -5.87 -5.73 -8.61
CA TYR A 120 -4.47 -5.90 -8.26
C TYR A 120 -3.56 -5.52 -9.43
N LEU A 121 -3.84 -6.01 -10.64
CA LEU A 121 -3.06 -5.67 -11.83
C LEU A 121 -3.19 -4.20 -12.23
N MET A 122 -4.31 -3.54 -11.88
CA MET A 122 -4.51 -2.12 -12.14
C MET A 122 -3.71 -1.22 -11.20
N VAL A 123 -3.61 -1.57 -9.91
CA VAL A 123 -2.86 -0.77 -8.92
C VAL A 123 -1.36 -1.06 -8.95
N LEU A 124 -0.97 -2.28 -9.32
CA LEU A 124 0.42 -2.76 -9.24
C LEU A 124 1.43 -1.88 -9.99
N PRO A 125 1.18 -1.41 -11.23
CA PRO A 125 2.12 -0.52 -11.93
C PRO A 125 2.39 0.77 -11.15
N VAL A 126 1.35 1.34 -10.54
CA VAL A 126 1.47 2.57 -9.74
C VAL A 126 2.31 2.30 -8.49
N ALA A 127 2.04 1.19 -7.78
CA ALA A 127 2.80 0.82 -6.59
C ALA A 127 4.28 0.52 -6.90
N LEU A 128 4.56 -0.17 -8.01
CA LEU A 128 5.93 -0.48 -8.43
C LEU A 128 6.73 0.75 -8.85
N VAL A 129 6.09 1.78 -9.41
CA VAL A 129 6.76 3.07 -9.71
C VAL A 129 6.96 3.88 -8.44
N LEU A 130 5.97 3.93 -7.55
CA LEU A 130 6.07 4.71 -6.31
C LEU A 130 7.06 4.11 -5.32
N SER A 131 7.21 2.79 -5.25
CA SER A 131 8.14 2.12 -4.33
C SER A 131 9.61 2.62 -4.41
N PRO A 132 10.27 2.66 -5.58
CA PRO A 132 11.61 3.21 -5.70
C PRO A 132 11.63 4.74 -5.51
N LEU A 133 10.61 5.48 -5.96
CA LEU A 133 10.52 6.92 -5.71
C LEU A 133 10.46 7.24 -4.21
N MET A 134 9.65 6.48 -3.47
CA MET A 134 9.54 6.59 -2.02
C MET A 134 10.87 6.26 -1.35
N THR A 135 11.56 5.22 -1.81
CA THR A 135 12.84 4.79 -1.25
C THR A 135 13.98 5.77 -1.53
N LEU A 136 14.06 6.31 -2.75
CA LEU A 136 15.19 7.10 -3.22
C LEU A 136 15.03 8.60 -2.99
N LEU A 137 13.80 9.12 -3.09
CA LEU A 137 13.54 10.57 -3.09
C LEU A 137 12.79 11.02 -1.84
N VAL A 138 11.75 10.27 -1.45
CA VAL A 138 10.84 10.72 -0.37
C VAL A 138 11.41 10.39 1.00
N LYS A 139 11.84 9.15 1.23
CA LYS A 139 12.35 8.69 2.53
C LYS A 139 13.52 9.53 3.04
N PRO A 140 14.57 9.85 2.25
CA PRO A 140 15.67 10.69 2.74
C PRO A 140 15.21 12.09 3.15
N LYS A 141 14.28 12.70 2.39
CA LYS A 141 13.73 14.02 2.69
C LYS A 141 12.83 14.00 3.92
N LEU A 142 12.03 12.95 4.06
CA LEU A 142 11.15 12.73 5.20
C LEU A 142 11.98 12.56 6.47
N ASP A 143 13.01 11.70 6.44
CA ASP A 143 13.90 11.47 7.59
C ASP A 143 14.60 12.76 8.01
N ALA A 144 15.08 13.56 7.05
CA ALA A 144 15.69 14.87 7.33
C ALA A 144 14.70 15.85 7.99
N PHE A 145 13.46 15.92 7.51
CA PHE A 145 12.42 16.79 8.08
C PHE A 145 11.94 16.30 9.46
N LEU A 146 11.87 14.98 9.67
CA LEU A 146 11.51 14.40 10.96
C LEU A 146 12.63 14.54 12.00
N ALA A 147 13.88 14.70 11.58
CA ALA A 147 15.02 14.96 12.46
C ALA A 147 15.14 16.44 12.90
N SER A 148 14.68 17.41 12.09
CA SER A 148 14.69 18.86 12.40
C SER A 148 13.61 19.30 13.38
#